data_AF-A0A084Y372-F1
#
_entry.id   AF-A0A084Y372-F1
#
_cell.length_a   1.000
_cell.length_b   1.000
_cell.length_c   1.000
_cell.angle_alpha   90.00
_cell.angle_beta   90.00
_cell.angle_gamma   90.00
#
_symmetry.space_group_name_H-M   'P 1'
#
loop_
_entity.id
_entity.type
_entity.pdbx_description
1 polymer ?
#
loop_
_entity_poly.entity_id
_entity_poly.type
_entity_poly.pdbx_seq_one_letter_code
_entity_poly.pdbx_strand_id
1 'polypeptide(L)'
;MSTEIYRRILSHPRYAELVKRRKRLAWLLAGSTLGVFFSFVLIVAFKPSILATPISSTGVTTIAIPLGVAMIVFFWVATGIYVRRASRDFDGLSDQIVREANQ
;
A
#
# COMPACT_ATOMS: atom_id res chain seq x y z
N MET A 1 1.47 -25.85 25.99
CA MET A 1 0.35 -24.98 26.39
C MET A 1 0.12 -23.77 25.46
N SER A 2 0.80 -23.69 24.30
CA SER A 2 0.67 -22.59 23.32
C SER A 2 -0.25 -22.90 22.14
N THR A 3 -0.39 -24.18 21.77
CA THR A 3 -1.15 -24.61 20.57
C THR A 3 -2.66 -24.43 20.69
N GLU A 4 -3.20 -24.60 21.89
CA GLU A 4 -4.66 -24.52 22.15
C GLU A 4 -5.17 -23.07 22.06
N ILE A 5 -4.41 -22.12 22.59
CA ILE A 5 -4.68 -20.68 22.47
C ILE A 5 -4.57 -20.24 21.01
N TYR A 6 -3.55 -20.71 20.28
CA TYR A 6 -3.37 -20.42 18.86
C TYR A 6 -4.54 -20.93 18.00
N ARG A 7 -5.03 -22.15 18.29
CA ARG A 7 -6.22 -22.72 17.63
C ARG A 7 -7.49 -21.94 17.93
N ARG A 8 -7.69 -21.49 19.18
CA ARG A 8 -8.85 -20.66 19.56
C ARG A 8 -8.84 -19.27 18.92
N ILE A 9 -7.66 -18.68 18.69
CA ILE A 9 -7.52 -17.41 17.97
C ILE A 9 -7.82 -17.60 16.47
N LEU A 10 -7.31 -18.68 15.86
CA LEU A 10 -7.57 -19.00 14.45
C LEU A 10 -9.02 -19.36 14.16
N SER A 11 -9.72 -20.00 15.11
CA SER A 11 -11.15 -20.33 14.98
C SER A 11 -12.07 -19.15 15.28
N HIS A 12 -11.55 -18.03 15.78
CA HIS A 12 -12.35 -16.87 16.13
C HIS A 12 -12.77 -16.09 14.86
N PRO A 13 -14.08 -15.89 14.59
CA PRO A 13 -14.54 -15.26 13.35
C PRO A 13 -14.03 -13.83 13.13
N ARG A 14 -13.70 -13.09 14.20
CA ARG A 14 -13.06 -11.76 14.13
C ARG A 14 -11.66 -11.82 13.50
N TYR A 15 -10.88 -12.87 13.78
CA TYR A 15 -9.53 -13.01 13.22
C TYR A 15 -9.58 -13.26 11.71
N ALA A 16 -10.50 -14.12 11.26
CA ALA A 16 -10.73 -14.37 9.84
C ALA A 16 -11.18 -13.09 9.09
N GLU A 17 -12.00 -12.25 9.72
CA GLU A 17 -12.43 -10.98 9.13
C GLU A 17 -11.28 -9.96 9.01
N LEU A 18 -10.41 -9.86 10.04
CA LEU A 18 -9.21 -9.03 10.02
C LEU A 18 -8.24 -9.46 8.91
N VAL A 19 -7.99 -10.77 8.78
CA VAL A 19 -7.13 -11.31 7.72
C VAL A 19 -7.70 -11.01 6.33
N LYS A 20 -9.02 -11.15 6.13
CA LYS A 20 -9.68 -10.80 4.86
C LYS A 20 -9.52 -9.32 4.52
N ARG A 21 -9.72 -8.43 5.50
CA ARG A 21 -9.59 -6.98 5.32
C ARG A 21 -8.15 -6.57 4.98
N ARG A 22 -7.15 -7.15 5.66
CA ARG A 22 -5.73 -6.96 5.32
C ARG A 22 -5.39 -7.46 3.93
N LYS A 23 -5.80 -8.69 3.60
CA LYS A 23 -5.53 -9.30 2.30
C LYS A 23 -6.11 -8.46 1.16
N ARG A 24 -7.33 -7.94 1.31
CA ARG A 24 -7.95 -7.06 0.30
C ARG A 24 -7.16 -5.77 0.11
N LEU A 25 -6.73 -5.12 1.20
CA LEU A 25 -5.93 -3.89 1.09
C LEU A 25 -4.58 -4.17 0.42
N ALA A 26 -3.89 -5.23 0.84
CA ALA A 26 -2.61 -5.63 0.26
C ALA A 26 -2.74 -5.91 -1.25
N TRP A 27 -3.80 -6.60 -1.67
CA TRP A 27 -4.07 -6.85 -3.09
C TRP A 27 -4.39 -5.59 -3.88
N LEU A 28 -5.15 -4.65 -3.30
CA LEU A 28 -5.45 -3.37 -3.95
C LEU A 28 -4.19 -2.53 -4.14
N LEU A 29 -3.34 -2.42 -3.11
CA LEU A 29 -2.07 -1.70 -3.18
C LEU A 29 -1.11 -2.38 -4.16
N ALA A 30 -0.99 -3.71 -4.11
CA ALA A 30 -0.15 -4.46 -5.03
C ALA A 30 -0.60 -4.28 -6.48
N GLY A 31 -1.91 -4.46 -6.77
CA GLY A 31 -2.47 -4.25 -8.10
C GLY A 31 -2.30 -2.82 -8.60
N SER A 32 -2.44 -1.82 -7.70
CA SER A 32 -2.24 -0.43 -8.04
C SER A 32 -0.78 -0.11 -8.38
N THR A 33 0.18 -0.56 -7.56
CA THR A 33 1.61 -0.46 -7.83
C THR A 33 1.96 -1.13 -9.16
N LEU A 34 1.43 -2.32 -9.41
CA LEU A 34 1.67 -3.07 -10.63
C LEU A 34 1.13 -2.33 -11.87
N GLY A 35 -0.09 -1.78 -11.76
CA GLY A 35 -0.70 -0.98 -12.82
C GLY A 35 0.12 0.27 -13.16
N VAL A 36 0.56 1.02 -12.14
CA VAL A 36 1.41 2.21 -12.33
C VAL A 36 2.76 1.84 -12.94
N PHE A 37 3.39 0.77 -12.46
CA PHE A 37 4.67 0.29 -12.98
C PHE A 37 4.57 -0.10 -14.45
N PHE A 38 3.64 -0.99 -14.81
CA PHE A 38 3.48 -1.41 -16.20
C PHE A 38 3.05 -0.25 -17.10
N SER A 39 2.19 0.65 -16.64
CA SER A 39 1.81 1.83 -17.43
C SER A 39 3.03 2.69 -17.78
N PHE A 40 3.90 2.93 -16.80
CA PHE A 40 5.14 3.67 -17.03
C PHE A 40 6.08 2.93 -17.99
N VAL A 41 6.32 1.63 -17.77
CA VAL A 41 7.17 0.81 -18.65
C VAL A 41 6.63 0.78 -20.08
N LEU A 42 5.31 0.65 -20.28
CA LEU A 42 4.68 0.68 -21.60
C LEU A 42 4.88 2.02 -22.30
N ILE A 43 4.77 3.15 -21.58
CA ILE A 43 5.03 4.47 -22.17
C ILE A 43 6.50 4.57 -22.60
N VAL A 44 7.44 4.14 -21.75
CA VAL A 44 8.88 4.15 -22.07
C VAL A 44 9.18 3.28 -23.29
N ALA A 45 8.57 2.09 -23.37
CA ALA A 45 8.83 1.13 -24.44
C ALA A 45 8.22 1.54 -25.79
N PHE A 46 6.98 2.05 -25.79
CA PHE A 46 6.23 2.29 -27.03
C PHE A 46 6.17 3.77 -27.44
N LYS A 47 6.24 4.71 -26.49
CA LYS A 47 6.08 6.15 -26.74
C LYS A 47 7.04 7.00 -25.88
N PRO A 48 8.37 6.78 -25.95
CA PRO A 48 9.33 7.55 -25.16
C PRO A 48 9.32 9.05 -25.49
N SER A 49 8.88 9.43 -26.70
CA SER A 49 8.76 10.83 -27.12
C SER A 49 7.81 11.64 -26.22
N ILE A 50 6.76 11.01 -25.65
CA ILE A 50 5.85 11.68 -24.71
C ILE A 50 6.62 12.16 -23.47
N LEU A 51 7.53 11.34 -22.96
CA LEU A 51 8.33 11.64 -21.79
C LEU A 51 9.43 12.67 -22.09
N ALA A 52 9.90 12.72 -23.34
CA ALA A 52 10.91 13.67 -23.80
C ALA A 52 10.35 15.07 -24.11
N THR A 53 9.04 15.22 -24.21
CA THR A 53 8.40 16.52 -24.50
C THR A 53 8.75 17.56 -23.42
N PRO A 54 9.34 18.72 -23.78
CA PRO A 54 9.56 19.82 -22.86
C PRO A 54 8.24 20.41 -22.37
N ILE A 55 8.17 20.79 -21.10
CA ILE A 55 6.96 21.38 -20.50
C ILE A 55 6.85 22.87 -20.82
N SER A 56 7.99 23.53 -21.04
CA SER A 56 8.05 24.93 -21.46
C SER A 56 8.91 25.07 -22.71
N SER A 57 8.57 26.05 -23.55
CA SER A 57 9.27 26.34 -24.82
C SER A 57 10.72 26.79 -24.63
N THR A 58 11.07 27.29 -23.45
CA THR A 58 12.40 27.80 -23.11
C THR A 58 13.14 26.94 -22.07
N GLY A 59 12.51 25.89 -21.55
CA GLY A 59 13.05 25.08 -20.46
C GLY A 59 13.54 23.71 -20.92
N VAL A 60 14.48 23.16 -20.16
CA VAL A 60 15.03 21.80 -20.36
C VAL A 60 14.22 20.72 -19.63
N THR A 61 13.24 21.11 -18.81
CA THR A 61 12.41 20.18 -18.02
C THR A 61 11.41 19.48 -18.92
N THR A 62 11.52 18.15 -18.99
CA THR A 62 10.60 17.29 -19.76
C THR A 62 9.46 16.78 -18.88
N ILE A 63 8.37 16.32 -19.52
CA ILE A 63 7.20 15.70 -18.85
C ILE A 63 7.60 14.56 -17.90
N ALA A 64 8.69 13.85 -18.21
CA ALA A 64 9.22 12.78 -17.36
C ALA A 64 9.49 13.22 -15.91
N ILE A 65 9.95 14.45 -15.70
CA ILE A 65 10.34 14.94 -14.38
C ILE A 65 9.12 15.05 -13.44
N PRO A 66 8.08 15.86 -13.73
CA PRO A 66 6.89 15.92 -12.89
C PRO A 66 6.17 14.58 -12.81
N LEU A 67 6.16 13.79 -13.88
CA LEU A 67 5.57 12.45 -13.83
C LEU A 67 6.30 11.54 -12.82
N GLY A 68 7.63 11.55 -12.83
CA GLY A 68 8.44 10.81 -11.87
C GLY A 68 8.23 11.28 -10.43
N VAL A 69 8.16 12.60 -10.21
CA VAL A 69 7.84 13.17 -8.89
C VAL A 69 6.45 12.72 -8.43
N ALA A 70 5.44 12.76 -9.30
CA ALA A 70 4.10 12.30 -8.99
C ALA A 70 4.08 10.80 -8.62
N MET A 71 4.85 9.96 -9.32
CA MET A 71 5.00 8.54 -8.98
C MET A 71 5.63 8.32 -7.60
N ILE A 72 6.68 9.09 -7.25
CA ILE A 72 7.31 9.00 -5.93
C ILE A 72 6.32 9.34 -4.82
N VAL A 73 5.61 10.47 -4.97
CA VAL A 73 4.58 10.90 -4.02
C VAL A 73 3.50 9.84 -3.88
N PHE A 74 3.04 9.27 -5.01
CA PHE A 74 2.09 8.17 -5.01
C PHE A 74 2.58 6.97 -4.19
N PHE A 75 3.83 6.53 -4.36
CA PHE A 75 4.37 5.38 -3.62
C PHE A 75 4.53 5.66 -2.12
N TRP A 76 4.90 6.88 -1.74
CA TRP A 76 4.91 7.30 -0.33
C TRP A 76 3.51 7.26 0.27
N VAL A 77 2.51 7.79 -0.43
CA VAL A 77 1.11 7.75 0.03
C VAL A 77 0.62 6.31 0.14
N ALA A 78 0.89 5.46 -0.85
CA ALA A 78 0.52 4.05 -0.84
C ALA A 78 1.15 3.31 0.35
N THR A 79 2.45 3.55 0.60
CA THR A 79 3.17 3.00 1.75
C THR A 79 2.59 3.51 3.08
N GLY A 80 2.30 4.81 3.18
CA GLY A 80 1.67 5.40 4.36
C GLY A 80 0.29 4.83 4.65
N ILE A 81 -0.54 4.63 3.62
CA ILE A 81 -1.85 3.96 3.75
C ILE A 81 -1.67 2.53 4.24
N TYR A 82 -0.73 1.78 3.66
CA TYR A 82 -0.42 0.41 4.06
C TYR A 82 -0.02 0.34 5.54
N VAL A 83 0.97 1.15 5.94
CA VAL A 83 1.48 1.19 7.32
C VAL A 83 0.37 1.62 8.28
N ARG A 84 -0.35 2.71 8.01
CA ARG A 84 -1.42 3.19 8.89
C ARG A 84 -2.52 2.15 9.09
N ARG A 85 -2.88 1.40 8.04
CA ARG A 85 -3.87 0.32 8.18
C ARG A 85 -3.30 -0.85 8.96
N ALA A 86 -2.07 -1.27 8.65
CA ALA A 86 -1.40 -2.38 9.32
C ALA A 86 -1.22 -2.10 10.83
N SER A 87 -0.84 -0.87 11.20
CA SER A 87 -0.67 -0.42 12.59
C SER A 87 -2.00 -0.35 13.34
N ARG A 88 -3.08 0.13 12.70
CA ARG A 88 -4.42 0.16 13.32
C ARG A 88 -4.95 -1.22 13.72
N ASP A 89 -4.57 -2.27 12.98
CA ASP A 89 -4.95 -3.64 13.34
C ASP A 89 -4.18 -4.15 14.58
N PHE A 90 -2.96 -3.65 14.82
CA PHE A 90 -2.16 -3.98 16.00
C PHE A 90 -2.65 -3.23 17.24
N ASP A 91 -2.90 -1.92 17.13
CA ASP A 91 -3.37 -1.10 18.26
C ASP A 91 -4.74 -1.58 18.77
N GLY A 92 -5.62 -2.07 17.89
CA GLY A 92 -6.92 -2.61 18.28
C GLY A 92 -6.86 -3.92 19.09
N LEU A 93 -5.80 -4.72 18.91
CA LEU A 93 -5.55 -5.93 19.70
C LEU A 93 -4.89 -5.58 21.04
N SER A 94 -3.96 -4.62 21.04
CA SER A 94 -3.30 -4.13 22.25
C SER A 94 -4.29 -3.52 23.24
N ASP A 95 -5.26 -2.73 22.76
CA ASP A 95 -6.24 -2.07 23.62
C ASP A 95 -7.23 -3.06 24.27
N GLN A 96 -7.48 -4.21 23.65
CA GLN A 96 -8.28 -5.29 24.25
C GLN A 96 -7.49 -6.05 25.32
N ILE A 97 -6.22 -6.35 25.07
CA ILE A 97 -5.36 -7.06 26.02
C ILE A 97 -5.10 -6.22 27.27
N VAL A 98 -4.92 -4.90 27.14
CA VAL A 98 -4.73 -3.99 28.28
C VAL A 98 -6.01 -3.82 29.10
N ARG A 99 -7.19 -3.93 28.48
CA ARG A 99 -8.47 -3.92 29.21
C ARG A 99 -8.75 -5.23 29.94
N GLU A 100 -8.42 -6.37 29.33
CA GLU A 100 -8.55 -7.69 29.99
C GLU A 100 -7.51 -7.89 31.09
N ALA A 101 -6.32 -7.29 30.99
CA ALA A 101 -5.31 -7.36 32.04
C ALA A 101 -5.57 -6.42 33.24
N ASN A 102 -6.51 -5.48 33.11
CA ASN A 102 -6.93 -4.56 34.18
C ASN A 102 -8.29 -4.96 34.80
N GLN A 103 -8.82 -6.13 34.48
CA GLN A 103 -9.97 -6.76 35.15
C GLN A 103 -9.52 -8.05 35.85
#